data_AF-A0A2S5SWB3-F1
#
_entry.id   AF-A0A2S5SWB3-F1
#
_cell.length_a   1.000
_cell.length_b   1.000
_cell.length_c   1.000
_cell.angle_alpha   90.00
_cell.angle_beta   90.00
_cell.angle_gamma   90.00
#
_symmetry.space_group_name_H-M   'P 1'
#
loop_
_entity.id
_entity.type
_entity.pdbx_description
1 polymer ?
#
loop_
_entity_poly.entity_id
_entity_poly.type
_entity_poly.pdbx_seq_one_letter_code
_entity_poly.pdbx_strand_id
1 'polypeptide(L)'
;MRSIVWIVWALVAAFWTLGAWVLAELVQWSVQTMASAEAARAAGAVLQAPLPPWVGVWIDPVWLELVRSQVQWLLEAGQAILPAAGALVGWIVPLVWVGWGLGMLTLLALAIGAHWLIGRLSRSSLSGTTTI
;
A
#
# COMPACT_ATOMS: atom_id res chain seq x y z
N MET A 1 35.11 6.36 -1.40
CA MET A 1 33.90 7.15 -1.73
C MET A 1 32.88 6.37 -2.56
N ARG A 2 33.30 5.55 -3.54
CA ARG A 2 32.39 4.80 -4.43
C ARG A 2 31.44 3.81 -3.73
N SER A 3 31.85 3.17 -2.63
CA SER A 3 31.01 2.18 -1.94
C SER A 3 29.86 2.78 -1.14
N ILE A 4 30.00 4.01 -0.63
CA ILE A 4 28.95 4.69 0.13
C ILE A 4 27.71 4.95 -0.74
N VAL A 5 27.89 5.34 -2.00
CA VAL A 5 26.76 5.59 -2.93
C VAL A 5 25.93 4.32 -3.14
N TRP A 6 26.58 3.16 -3.25
CA TRP A 6 25.91 1.88 -3.39
C TRP A 6 25.23 1.41 -2.11
N ILE A 7 25.84 1.67 -0.95
CA ILE A 7 25.22 1.36 0.35
C ILE A 7 23.96 2.20 0.58
N VAL A 8 24.03 3.52 0.33
CA VAL A 8 22.87 4.41 0.45
C VAL A 8 21.78 4.01 -0.55
N TRP A 9 22.15 3.74 -1.80
CA TRP A 9 21.21 3.24 -2.81
C TRP A 9 20.54 1.94 -2.34
N ALA A 10 21.31 0.98 -1.84
CA ALA A 10 20.78 -0.30 -1.39
C ALA A 10 19.81 -0.16 -0.21
N LEU A 11 20.11 0.72 0.75
CA LEU A 11 19.22 1.00 1.89
C LEU A 11 17.90 1.64 1.44
N VAL A 12 17.97 2.65 0.57
CA VAL A 12 16.78 3.30 0.04
C VAL A 12 15.96 2.34 -0.83
N ALA A 13 16.62 1.54 -1.67
CA ALA A 13 15.97 0.52 -2.49
C ALA A 13 15.30 -0.58 -1.64
N ALA A 14 15.96 -1.02 -0.56
CA ALA A 14 15.40 -2.01 0.37
C ALA A 14 14.16 -1.46 1.07
N PHE A 15 14.21 -0.22 1.55
CA PHE A 15 13.07 0.43 2.18
C PHE A 15 11.91 0.63 1.20
N TRP A 16 12.20 1.08 -0.03
CA TRP A 16 11.21 1.24 -1.10
C TRP A 16 10.56 -0.09 -1.48
N THR A 17 11.35 -1.15 -1.61
CA THR A 17 10.87 -2.50 -1.94
C THR A 17 10.02 -3.07 -0.81
N LEU A 18 10.42 -2.89 0.44
CA LEU A 18 9.62 -3.30 1.60
C LEU A 18 8.28 -2.56 1.62
N GLY A 19 8.28 -1.24 1.35
CA GLY A 19 7.05 -0.45 1.27
C GLY A 19 6.09 -0.97 0.21
N ALA A 20 6.59 -1.21 -1.01
CA ALA A 20 5.76 -1.78 -2.10
C ALA A 20 5.23 -3.17 -1.76
N TRP A 21 6.05 -4.02 -1.14
CA TRP A 21 5.65 -5.36 -0.72
C TRP A 21 4.56 -5.31 0.35
N VAL A 22 4.73 -4.52 1.41
CA VAL A 22 3.72 -4.35 2.47
C VAL A 22 2.39 -3.84 1.90
N LEU A 23 2.44 -2.86 1.00
CA LEU A 23 1.23 -2.35 0.33
C LEU A 23 0.53 -3.42 -0.51
N ALA A 24 1.28 -4.19 -1.30
CA ALA A 24 0.72 -5.26 -2.10
C ALA A 24 0.09 -6.36 -1.22
N GLU A 25 0.78 -6.77 -0.16
CA GLU A 25 0.29 -7.77 0.78
C GLU A 25 -0.97 -7.29 1.51
N LEU A 26 -1.01 -6.02 1.94
CA LEU A 26 -2.17 -5.43 2.62
C LEU A 26 -3.39 -5.35 1.70
N VAL A 27 -3.20 -5.02 0.42
CA VAL A 27 -4.28 -5.06 -0.58
C VAL A 27 -4.77 -6.49 -0.79
N GLN A 28 -3.86 -7.45 -0.98
CA GLN A 28 -4.24 -8.86 -1.19
C GLN A 28 -4.98 -9.43 0.02
N TRP A 29 -4.51 -9.16 1.24
CA TRP A 29 -5.15 -9.59 2.48
C TRP A 29 -6.55 -8.99 2.65
N SER A 30 -6.72 -7.71 2.30
CA SER A 30 -8.02 -7.03 2.34
C SER A 30 -9.01 -7.70 1.38
N VAL A 31 -8.58 -7.97 0.15
CA VAL A 31 -9.41 -8.64 -0.86
C VAL A 31 -9.80 -10.05 -0.45
N GLN A 32 -8.85 -10.85 0.06
CA GLN A 32 -9.14 -12.20 0.54
C GLN A 32 -10.12 -12.20 1.72
N THR A 33 -9.96 -11.25 2.64
CA THR A 33 -10.85 -11.11 3.80
C THR A 33 -12.26 -10.73 3.37
N MET A 34 -12.40 -9.79 2.43
CA MET A 34 -13.71 -9.37 1.89
C MET A 34 -14.36 -10.45 1.01
N ALA A 35 -13.56 -11.20 0.25
CA ALA A 35 -14.03 -12.33 -0.56
C ALA A 35 -14.37 -13.57 0.29
N SER A 36 -13.92 -13.61 1.55
CA SER A 36 -14.25 -14.71 2.44
C SER A 36 -15.75 -14.66 2.78
N ALA A 37 -16.46 -15.73 2.41
CA ALA A 37 -17.87 -15.90 2.76
C ALA A 37 -18.09 -15.86 4.28
N GLU A 38 -17.04 -16.18 5.04
CA GLU A 38 -17.05 -16.15 6.50
C GLU A 38 -17.13 -14.72 7.07
N ALA A 39 -16.41 -13.75 6.48
CA ALA A 39 -16.51 -12.36 6.90
C ALA A 39 -17.92 -11.78 6.63
N ALA A 40 -18.50 -12.12 5.47
CA ALA A 40 -19.87 -11.73 5.14
C ALA A 40 -20.91 -12.37 6.08
N ARG A 41 -20.73 -13.65 6.44
CA ARG A 41 -21.59 -14.35 7.41
C ARG A 41 -21.44 -13.79 8.83
N ALA A 42 -20.21 -13.50 9.27
CA ALA A 42 -19.95 -12.93 10.59
C ALA A 42 -20.58 -11.53 10.72
N ALA A 43 -20.45 -10.69 9.69
CA ALA A 43 -21.11 -9.38 9.64
C ALA A 43 -22.65 -9.51 9.70
N GLY A 44 -23.22 -10.44 8.94
CA GLY A 44 -24.65 -10.74 8.98
C GLY A 44 -25.12 -11.25 10.35
N ALA A 45 -24.34 -12.11 11.00
CA ALA A 45 -24.66 -12.66 12.32
C ALA A 45 -24.66 -11.57 13.41
N VAL A 46 -23.72 -10.62 13.36
CA VAL A 46 -23.67 -9.48 14.29
C VAL A 46 -24.90 -8.58 14.11
N LEU A 47 -25.34 -8.37 12.87
CA LEU A 47 -26.53 -7.57 12.56
C LEU A 47 -27.85 -8.25 12.92
N GLN A 48 -27.85 -9.57 13.13
CA GLN A 48 -29.04 -10.32 13.57
C GLN A 48 -28.99 -10.72 15.05
N ALA A 49 -27.84 -10.53 15.71
CA ALA A 49 -27.70 -10.85 17.12
C ALA A 49 -28.65 -10.00 17.98
N PRO A 50 -29.35 -10.60 18.96
CA PRO A 50 -30.16 -9.86 19.91
C PRO A 50 -29.27 -8.90 20.70
N LEU A 51 -29.73 -7.65 20.84
CA LEU A 51 -29.00 -6.63 21.60
C LEU A 51 -29.08 -6.96 23.09
N PRO A 52 -27.96 -6.91 23.82
CA PRO A 52 -27.99 -7.08 25.26
C PRO A 52 -28.89 -6.02 25.93
N PRO A 53 -29.61 -6.37 27.02
CA PRO A 53 -30.57 -5.46 27.66
C PRO A 53 -29.96 -4.13 28.14
N TRP A 54 -28.68 -4.18 28.53
CA TRP A 54 -27.95 -2.99 28.98
C TRP A 54 -27.72 -1.97 27.87
N VAL A 55 -27.71 -2.37 26.59
CA VAL A 55 -27.49 -1.45 25.46
C VAL A 55 -28.67 -0.50 25.29
N GLY A 56 -29.90 -1.01 25.47
CA GLY A 56 -31.13 -0.21 25.36
C GLY A 56 -31.29 0.86 26.45
N VAL A 57 -30.48 0.79 27.52
CA VAL A 57 -30.43 1.83 28.56
C VAL A 57 -29.66 3.07 28.09
N TRP A 58 -28.69 2.88 27.19
CA TRP A 58 -27.79 3.95 26.73
C TRP A 58 -28.10 4.45 25.32
N ILE A 59 -28.76 3.62 24.50
CA ILE A 59 -28.99 3.90 23.08
C ILE A 59 -30.47 3.70 22.75
N ASP A 60 -31.07 4.73 22.15
CA ASP A 60 -32.43 4.67 21.64
C ASP A 60 -32.55 3.58 20.56
N PRO A 61 -33.56 2.69 20.62
CA PRO A 61 -33.82 1.67 19.60
C PRO A 61 -33.88 2.22 18.17
N VAL A 62 -34.38 3.45 17.98
CA VAL A 62 -34.46 4.11 16.67
C VAL A 62 -33.07 4.33 16.07
N TRP A 63 -32.08 4.73 16.87
CA TRP A 63 -30.71 4.92 16.41
C TRP A 63 -30.04 3.57 16.07
N LEU A 64 -30.34 2.51 16.82
CA LEU A 64 -29.84 1.17 16.54
C LEU A 64 -30.38 0.62 15.23
N GLU A 65 -31.66 0.83 14.94
CA GLU A 65 -32.29 0.41 13.68
C GLU A 65 -31.73 1.19 12.49
N LEU A 66 -31.50 2.50 12.66
CA LEU A 66 -30.81 3.35 11.68
C LEU A 66 -29.39 2.85 11.40
N VAL A 67 -28.62 2.49 12.42
CA VAL A 67 -27.27 1.94 12.23
C VAL A 67 -27.34 0.58 11.53
N ARG A 68 -28.25 -0.32 11.94
CA ARG A 68 -28.40 -1.65 11.31
C ARG A 68 -28.78 -1.53 9.84
N SER A 69 -29.78 -0.72 9.52
CA SER A 69 -30.21 -0.47 8.14
C SER A 69 -29.11 0.17 7.29
N GLN A 70 -28.35 1.13 7.83
CA GLN A 70 -27.22 1.72 7.10
C GLN A 70 -26.09 0.71 6.87
N VAL A 71 -25.77 -0.14 7.84
CA VAL A 71 -24.75 -1.18 7.66
C VAL A 71 -25.23 -2.24 6.66
N GLN A 72 -26.49 -2.66 6.72
CA GLN A 72 -27.09 -3.56 5.72
C GLN A 72 -27.02 -2.97 4.31
N TRP A 73 -27.44 -1.71 4.15
CA TRP A 73 -27.34 -1.00 2.88
C TRP A 73 -25.90 -0.94 2.36
N LEU A 74 -24.93 -0.71 3.23
CA LEU A 74 -23.51 -0.66 2.85
C LEU A 74 -22.99 -2.04 2.41
N LEU A 75 -23.42 -3.11 3.06
CA LEU A 75 -23.09 -4.49 2.68
C LEU A 75 -23.70 -4.87 1.33
N GLU A 76 -24.97 -4.53 1.11
CA GLU A 76 -25.66 -4.77 -0.16
C GLU A 76 -25.05 -3.97 -1.31
N ALA A 77 -24.77 -2.68 -1.08
CA ALA A 77 -24.08 -1.83 -2.03
C ALA A 77 -22.68 -2.38 -2.35
N GLY A 78 -21.95 -2.85 -1.34
CA GLY A 78 -20.67 -3.54 -1.52
C GLY A 78 -20.82 -4.75 -2.44
N GLN A 79 -21.77 -5.65 -2.14
CA GLN A 79 -22.02 -6.85 -2.95
C GLN A 79 -22.46 -6.54 -4.39
N ALA A 80 -23.23 -5.47 -4.61
CA ALA A 80 -23.65 -5.05 -5.94
C ALA A 80 -22.48 -4.51 -6.80
N ILE A 81 -21.50 -3.86 -6.14
CA ILE A 81 -20.35 -3.26 -6.82
C ILE A 81 -19.19 -4.27 -6.94
N LEU A 82 -19.11 -5.28 -6.05
CA LEU A 82 -18.06 -6.31 -6.03
C LEU A 82 -17.74 -6.95 -7.40
N PRO A 83 -18.72 -7.32 -8.25
CA PRO A 83 -18.46 -7.89 -9.58
C PRO A 83 -17.71 -6.94 -10.53
N ALA A 84 -18.01 -5.63 -10.46
CA ALA A 84 -17.34 -4.61 -11.26
C ALA A 84 -16.03 -4.12 -10.61
N ALA A 85 -15.99 -4.06 -9.27
CA ALA A 85 -14.82 -3.68 -8.50
C ALA A 85 -13.74 -4.75 -8.51
N GLY A 86 -14.07 -6.03 -8.67
CA GLY A 86 -13.09 -7.12 -8.75
C GLY A 86 -12.03 -6.89 -9.83
N ALA A 87 -12.42 -6.33 -10.99
CA ALA A 87 -11.48 -5.95 -12.04
C ALA A 87 -10.60 -4.76 -11.60
N LEU A 88 -11.21 -3.68 -11.10
CA LEU A 88 -10.51 -2.46 -10.69
C LEU A 88 -9.52 -2.70 -9.55
N VAL A 89 -9.94 -3.48 -8.55
CA VAL A 89 -9.13 -3.89 -7.39
C VAL A 89 -8.04 -4.87 -7.81
N GLY A 90 -8.33 -5.74 -8.78
CA GLY A 90 -7.34 -6.62 -9.40
C GLY A 90 -6.17 -5.87 -10.05
N TRP A 91 -6.37 -4.63 -10.50
CA TRP A 91 -5.33 -3.77 -11.07
C TRP A 91 -4.47 -3.05 -10.04
N ILE A 92 -4.90 -2.96 -8.77
CA ILE A 92 -4.14 -2.24 -7.72
C ILE A 92 -2.78 -2.88 -7.50
N VAL A 93 -2.71 -4.21 -7.40
CA VAL A 93 -1.43 -4.92 -7.18
C VAL A 93 -0.48 -4.75 -8.38
N PRO A 94 -0.89 -4.95 -9.65
CA PRO A 94 -0.08 -4.59 -10.81
C PRO A 94 0.41 -3.14 -10.80
N LEU A 95 -0.44 -2.17 -10.44
CA LEU A 95 -0.04 -0.76 -10.36
C LEU A 95 1.02 -0.49 -9.27
N VAL A 96 0.92 -1.17 -8.12
CA VAL A 96 1.97 -1.12 -7.08
C VAL A 96 3.30 -1.63 -7.63
N TRP A 97 3.30 -2.72 -8.39
CA TRP A 97 4.52 -3.24 -9.03
C TRP A 97 5.08 -2.33 -10.11
N VAL A 98 4.22 -1.70 -10.92
CA VAL A 98 4.62 -0.69 -11.91
C VAL A 98 5.28 0.51 -11.22
N GLY A 99 4.65 1.02 -10.15
CA GLY A 99 5.19 2.09 -9.33
C GLY A 99 6.53 1.72 -8.69
N TRP A 100 6.64 0.50 -8.16
CA TRP A 100 7.90 -0.03 -7.64
C TRP A 100 9.00 -0.03 -8.70
N GLY A 101 8.71 -0.56 -9.89
CA GLY A 101 9.67 -0.65 -11.00
C GLY A 101 10.15 0.71 -11.47
N LEU A 102 9.24 1.68 -11.60
CA LEU A 102 9.58 3.06 -11.94
C LEU A 102 10.46 3.72 -10.86
N GLY A 103 10.13 3.50 -9.58
CA GLY A 103 10.94 3.97 -8.46
C GLY A 103 12.36 3.36 -8.48
N MET A 104 12.48 2.04 -8.70
CA MET A 104 13.77 1.36 -8.79
C MET A 104 14.61 1.85 -9.96
N LEU A 105 14.01 2.03 -11.15
CA LEU A 105 14.69 2.59 -12.31
C LEU A 105 15.22 3.99 -12.03
N THR A 106 14.42 4.83 -11.36
CA THR A 106 14.81 6.19 -10.99
C THR A 106 15.98 6.18 -10.00
N LEU A 107 15.91 5.37 -8.94
CA LEU A 107 16.98 5.23 -7.96
C LEU A 107 18.28 4.72 -8.61
N LEU A 108 18.18 3.76 -9.53
CA LEU A 108 19.33 3.22 -10.25
C LEU A 108 19.97 4.28 -11.16
N ALA A 109 19.15 5.04 -11.90
CA ALA A 109 19.62 6.13 -12.75
C ALA A 109 20.35 7.21 -11.93
N LEU A 110 19.83 7.56 -10.75
CA LEU A 110 20.47 8.49 -9.83
C LEU A 110 21.82 7.96 -9.31
N ALA A 111 21.90 6.69 -8.93
CA ALA A 111 23.15 6.08 -8.47
C ALA A 111 24.22 6.07 -9.57
N ILE A 112 23.85 5.72 -10.81
CA ILE A 112 24.74 5.75 -11.97
C ILE A 112 25.20 7.18 -12.27
N GLY A 113 24.27 8.13 -12.31
CA GLY A 113 24.55 9.55 -12.55
C GLY A 113 25.51 10.14 -11.51
N ALA A 114 25.29 9.85 -10.23
CA ALA A 114 26.20 10.25 -9.16
C ALA A 114 27.61 9.66 -9.35
N HIS A 115 27.70 8.40 -9.76
CA HIS A 115 28.98 7.75 -10.02
C HIS A 115 29.76 8.40 -11.17
N TRP A 116 29.05 8.75 -12.24
CA TRP A 116 29.62 9.42 -13.40
C TRP A 116 30.13 10.83 -13.06
N LEU A 117 29.33 11.60 -12.32
CA LEU A 117 29.69 12.97 -11.92
C LEU A 117 30.90 12.99 -10.97
N ILE A 118 30.93 12.10 -9.96
CA ILE A 118 32.08 11.96 -9.06
C ILE A 118 33.34 11.57 -9.85
N GLY A 119 33.21 10.63 -10.79
CA GLY A 119 34.32 10.22 -11.65
C GLY A 119 34.88 11.34 -12.54
N ARG A 120 34.02 12.26 -13.01
CA ARG A 120 34.43 13.43 -13.79
C ARG A 120 35.17 14.47 -12.94
N LEU A 121 34.64 14.76 -11.74
CA LEU A 121 35.20 15.75 -10.81
C LEU A 121 36.57 15.33 -10.24
N SER A 122 36.77 14.03 -9.99
CA SER A 122 38.07 13.51 -9.54
C SER A 122 39.16 13.53 -10.64
N ARG A 123 38.80 13.48 -11.93
CA ARG A 123 39.79 13.61 -13.01
C ARG A 123 40.26 15.05 -13.20
N SER A 124 39.39 16.04 -12.98
CA SER A 124 39.76 17.45 -13.07
C SER A 124 40.73 17.91 -11.99
N SER A 125 40.72 17.32 -10.77
CA SER A 125 41.63 17.75 -9.71
C SER A 125 43.07 17.26 -9.89
N LEU A 126 43.31 16.22 -10.69
CA LEU A 126 44.65 15.69 -10.97
C LEU A 126 45.40 16.46 -12.07
N SER A 127 44.69 17.22 -12.90
CA SER A 127 45.29 17.97 -14.01
C SER A 127 45.76 19.38 -13.62
N GLY A 128 45.51 19.83 -12.38
CA GLY A 128 45.84 21.18 -11.89
C GLY A 128 47.17 21.30 -11.15
N THR A 129 47.92 20.22 -10.95
CA THR A 129 49.15 20.20 -10.11
C THR A 129 50.41 19.89 -10.93
N THR A 130 50.45 20.32 -12.20
CA THR A 130 51.67 20.23 -13.02
C THR A 130 51.92 21.56 -13.72
N THR A 131 52.25 22.58 -12.93
CA THR A 131 53.01 23.73 -13.42
C THR A 131 53.88 24.26 -12.28
N ILE A 132 55.16 23.87 -12.37
CA ILE A 132 56.40 24.50 -11.90
C ILE A 132 56.61 24.64 -10.39
#